data_AF-A0A2G5QHG5-F1
#
_entry.id   AF-A0A2G5QHG5-F1
#
_cell.length_a   1.000
_cell.length_b   1.000
_cell.length_c   1.000
_cell.angle_alpha   90.00
_cell.angle_beta   90.00
_cell.angle_gamma   90.00
#
_symmetry.space_group_name_H-M   'P 1'
#
loop_
_entity.id
_entity.type
_entity.pdbx_description
1 polymer ?
#
loop_
_entity_poly.entity_id
_entity_poly.type
_entity_poly.pdbx_seq_one_letter_code
_entity_poly.pdbx_strand_id
1 'polypeptide(L)'
;MTAARVAKQLFSAEDALDRTLGETAKLISSLCEARIANRLPAIAGQRVIGGAAEALAALERARRSVLDTHEGLADLREEYGFETVAAGVLHKPEGAAPQGALEAAA
;
A
#
# COMPACT_ATOMS: atom_id res chain seq x y z
N MET A 1 -9.80 13.89 -20.16
CA MET A 1 -9.60 12.69 -19.32
C MET A 1 -10.96 12.26 -18.77
N THR A 2 -11.28 10.97 -18.72
CA THR A 2 -12.54 10.47 -18.17
C THR A 2 -12.39 10.06 -16.71
N ALA A 3 -13.46 10.12 -15.91
CA ALA A 3 -13.44 9.72 -14.51
C ALA A 3 -13.01 8.25 -14.33
N ALA A 4 -13.40 7.36 -15.25
CA ALA A 4 -12.94 5.96 -15.28
C ALA A 4 -11.42 5.81 -15.44
N ARG A 5 -10.76 6.69 -16.22
CA ARG A 5 -9.30 6.67 -16.36
C ARG A 5 -8.60 7.10 -15.07
N VAL A 6 -9.16 8.10 -14.37
CA VAL A 6 -8.63 8.56 -13.07
C VAL A 6 -8.73 7.45 -12.03
N ALA A 7 -9.90 6.80 -11.91
CA ALA A 7 -10.10 5.68 -10.99
C ALA A 7 -9.13 4.52 -11.25
N LYS A 8 -8.93 4.14 -12.52
CA LYS A 8 -7.95 3.11 -12.89
C LYS A 8 -6.52 3.48 -12.48
N GLN A 9 -6.14 4.76 -12.67
CA GLN A 9 -4.81 5.24 -12.33
C GLN A 9 -4.59 5.25 -10.81
N LEU A 10 -5.61 5.63 -10.04
CA LEU A 10 -5.59 5.60 -8.57
C LEU A 10 -5.37 4.19 -8.05
N PHE A 11 -6.17 3.22 -8.51
CA PHE A 11 -6.03 1.81 -8.11
C PHE A 11 -4.64 1.25 -8.47
N SER A 12 -4.11 1.65 -9.64
CA SER A 12 -2.76 1.24 -10.05
C SER A 12 -1.68 1.85 -9.15
N ALA A 13 -1.89 3.07 -8.63
CA ALA A 13 -0.98 3.70 -7.68
C ALA A 13 -1.03 3.02 -6.30
N GLU A 14 -2.23 2.67 -5.81
CA GLU A 14 -2.43 1.91 -4.56
C GLU A 14 -1.72 0.54 -4.63
N ASP A 15 -1.96 -0.25 -5.69
CA ASP A 15 -1.30 -1.56 -5.89
C ASP A 15 0.23 -1.44 -5.96
N ALA A 16 0.75 -0.41 -6.64
CA ALA A 16 2.18 -0.18 -6.73
C ALA A 16 2.81 0.12 -5.35
N LEU A 17 2.12 0.92 -4.52
CA LEU A 17 2.58 1.23 -3.17
C LEU A 17 2.55 -0.01 -2.27
N ASP A 18 1.48 -0.80 -2.33
CA ASP A 18 1.34 -2.03 -1.53
C ASP A 18 2.43 -3.05 -1.86
N ARG A 19 2.74 -3.25 -3.15
CA ARG A 19 3.85 -4.11 -3.56
C ARG A 19 5.20 -3.58 -3.06
N THR A 20 5.43 -2.28 -3.16
CA THR A 20 6.70 -1.67 -2.75
C THR A 20 6.88 -1.73 -1.22
N LEU A 21 5.80 -1.55 -0.45
CA LEU A 21 5.79 -1.76 0.99
C LEU A 21 6.21 -3.20 1.34
N GLY A 22 5.60 -4.19 0.68
CA GLY A 22 5.92 -5.61 0.88
C GLY A 22 7.39 -5.93 0.58
N GLU A 23 7.91 -5.47 -0.56
CA GLU A 23 9.32 -5.70 -0.93
C GLU A 23 10.30 -4.98 0.00
N THR A 24 9.97 -3.77 0.48
CA THR A 24 10.80 -3.04 1.43
C THR A 24 10.83 -3.74 2.79
N ALA A 25 9.71 -4.28 3.25
CA ALA A 25 9.66 -5.07 4.48
C ALA A 25 10.49 -6.37 4.36
N LYS A 26 10.41 -7.06 3.21
CA LYS A 26 11.25 -8.24 2.93
C LYS A 26 12.74 -7.89 2.96
N LEU A 27 13.13 -6.78 2.36
CA LEU A 27 14.53 -6.29 2.39
C LEU A 27 15.03 -6.11 3.83
N ILE A 28 14.22 -5.50 4.70
CA ILE A 28 14.56 -5.33 6.13
C ILE A 28 14.75 -6.70 6.81
N SER A 29 13.86 -7.67 6.55
CA SER A 29 14.00 -9.04 7.07
C SER A 29 15.31 -9.68 6.62
N SER A 30 15.60 -9.63 5.31
CA SER A 30 16.82 -10.21 4.74
C SER A 30 18.09 -9.58 5.31
N LEU A 31 18.10 -8.26 5.57
CA LEU A 31 19.23 -7.59 6.22
C LEU A 31 19.46 -8.10 7.65
N CYS A 32 18.37 -8.29 8.42
CA CYS A 32 18.44 -8.84 9.76
C CYS A 32 18.90 -10.30 9.77
N GLU A 33 18.36 -11.12 8.88
CA GLU A 33 18.74 -12.53 8.71
C GLU A 33 20.22 -12.66 8.31
N ALA A 34 20.68 -11.87 7.34
CA ALA A 34 22.08 -11.88 6.90
C ALA A 34 23.02 -11.50 8.05
N ARG A 35 22.65 -10.52 8.87
CA ARG A 35 23.42 -10.13 10.07
C ARG A 35 23.54 -11.29 11.06
N ILE A 36 22.43 -11.98 11.35
CA ILE A 36 22.39 -13.12 12.28
C ILE A 36 23.19 -14.30 11.72
N ALA A 37 22.98 -14.67 10.45
CA ALA A 37 23.64 -15.79 9.79
C ALA A 37 25.17 -15.65 9.81
N ASN A 38 25.67 -14.42 9.71
CA ASN A 38 27.12 -14.13 9.75
C ASN A 38 27.65 -13.81 11.16
N ARG A 39 26.83 -14.01 12.22
CA ARG A 39 27.20 -13.75 13.63
C ARG A 39 27.75 -12.33 13.85
N LEU A 40 27.24 -11.37 13.08
CA LEU A 40 27.67 -9.98 13.19
C LEU A 40 27.02 -9.32 14.42
N PRO A 41 27.72 -8.40 15.12
CA PRO A 41 27.15 -7.69 16.25
C PRO A 41 25.96 -6.82 15.82
N ALA A 42 25.05 -6.50 16.75
CA ALA A 42 23.83 -5.74 16.44
C ALA A 42 24.09 -4.37 15.78
N ILE A 43 25.22 -3.73 16.08
CA ILE A 43 25.62 -2.46 15.47
C ILE A 43 25.99 -2.59 13.99
N ALA A 44 26.40 -3.79 13.54
CA ALA A 44 26.75 -4.04 12.15
C ALA A 44 25.50 -3.93 11.28
N GLY A 45 25.54 -3.03 10.29
CA GLY A 45 24.43 -2.80 9.38
C GLY A 45 23.32 -1.90 9.94
N GLN A 46 23.43 -1.37 11.17
CA GLN A 46 22.38 -0.54 11.79
C GLN A 46 21.97 0.64 10.92
N ARG A 47 22.92 1.35 10.29
CA ARG A 47 22.61 2.47 9.38
C ARG A 47 21.82 2.02 8.16
N VAL A 48 22.13 0.85 7.61
CA VAL A 48 21.47 0.30 6.42
C VAL A 48 20.05 -0.15 6.75
N ILE A 49 19.88 -0.87 7.87
CA ILE A 49 18.57 -1.27 8.38
C ILE A 49 17.72 -0.03 8.71
N GLY A 50 18.31 0.97 9.36
CA GLY A 50 17.65 2.24 9.68
C GLY A 50 17.15 2.96 8.43
N GLY A 51 17.97 3.11 7.40
CA GLY A 51 17.56 3.73 6.14
C GLY A 51 16.43 2.97 5.44
N ALA A 52 16.45 1.63 5.46
CA ALA A 52 15.35 0.84 4.92
C ALA A 52 14.05 0.99 5.72
N ALA A 53 14.14 1.09 7.06
CA ALA A 53 12.99 1.34 7.92
C ALA A 53 12.40 2.75 7.71
N GLU A 54 13.24 3.77 7.54
CA GLU A 54 12.81 5.13 7.19
C GLU A 54 12.10 5.17 5.83
N ALA A 55 12.62 4.44 4.84
CA ALA A 55 11.97 4.32 3.54
C ALA A 55 10.58 3.64 3.66
N LEU A 56 10.46 2.57 4.44
CA LEU A 56 9.19 1.90 4.70
C LEU A 56 8.17 2.86 5.34
N ALA A 57 8.59 3.65 6.31
CA ALA A 57 7.74 4.66 6.96
C ALA A 57 7.34 5.80 6.01
N ALA A 58 8.18 6.15 5.03
CA ALA A 58 7.83 7.11 4.00
C ALA A 58 6.79 6.54 3.01
N LEU A 59 6.92 5.26 2.64
CA LEU A 59 5.96 4.57 1.79
C LEU A 59 4.57 4.44 2.45
N GLU A 60 4.51 4.16 3.76
CA GLU A 60 3.23 4.12 4.51
C GLU A 60 2.53 5.48 4.48
N ARG A 61 3.26 6.57 4.70
CA ARG A 61 2.71 7.92 4.60
C ARG A 61 2.22 8.24 3.20
N ALA A 62 2.98 7.85 2.17
CA ALA A 62 2.57 8.03 0.78
C ALA A 62 1.27 7.27 0.48
N ARG A 63 1.15 6.03 0.96
CA ARG A 63 -0.09 5.23 0.85
C ARG A 63 -1.27 5.94 1.49
N ARG A 64 -1.10 6.47 2.70
CA ARG A 64 -2.16 7.22 3.38
C ARG A 64 -2.63 8.42 2.55
N SER A 65 -1.71 9.23 2.03
CA SER A 65 -2.07 10.37 1.18
C SER A 65 -2.80 9.97 -0.12
N VAL A 66 -2.51 8.79 -0.68
CA VAL A 66 -3.25 8.26 -1.84
C VAL A 66 -4.65 7.81 -1.44
N LEU A 67 -4.84 7.19 -0.27
CA LEU A 67 -6.17 6.85 0.26
C LEU A 67 -7.00 8.11 0.53
N ASP A 68 -6.40 9.17 1.10
CA ASP A 68 -7.09 10.46 1.28
C ASP A 68 -7.51 11.05 -0.08
N THR A 69 -6.70 10.86 -1.13
CA THR A 69 -7.04 11.25 -2.51
C THR A 69 -8.21 10.42 -3.06
N HIS A 70 -8.27 9.14 -2.72
CA HIS A 70 -9.40 8.26 -3.06
C HIS A 70 -10.70 8.80 -2.47
N GLU A 71 -10.71 9.10 -1.17
CA GLU A 71 -11.86 9.67 -0.48
C GLU A 71 -12.29 10.99 -1.12
N GLY A 72 -11.36 11.92 -1.37
CA GLY A 72 -11.69 13.19 -2.03
C GLY A 72 -12.25 13.02 -3.45
N LEU A 73 -11.85 11.98 -4.19
CA LEU A 73 -12.45 11.66 -5.49
C LEU A 73 -13.89 11.12 -5.37
N ALA A 74 -14.23 10.46 -4.25
CA ALA A 74 -15.58 10.05 -3.95
C ALA A 74 -16.50 11.24 -3.71
N ASP A 75 -16.03 12.23 -2.95
CA ASP A 75 -16.75 13.46 -2.68
C ASP A 75 -17.03 14.24 -3.98
N LEU A 76 -16.01 14.39 -4.84
CA LEU A 76 -16.16 15.05 -6.15
C LEU A 76 -17.16 14.32 -7.07
N ARG A 77 -17.23 12.99 -7.00
CA ARG A 77 -18.24 12.23 -7.75
C ARG A 77 -19.66 12.58 -7.27
N GLU A 78 -19.85 12.67 -5.97
CA GLU A 78 -21.14 12.98 -5.35
C GLU A 78 -21.58 14.43 -5.60
N GLU A 79 -20.65 15.38 -5.54
CA GLU A 79 -20.92 16.80 -5.79
C GLU A 79 -21.29 17.08 -7.25
N TYR A 80 -20.62 16.45 -8.21
CA TYR A 80 -20.76 16.76 -9.64
C TYR A 80 -21.52 15.71 -10.46
N GLY A 81 -21.98 14.62 -9.83
CA GLY A 81 -22.82 13.60 -10.47
C GLY A 81 -22.11 12.80 -11.57
N PHE A 82 -20.80 12.56 -11.44
CA PHE A 82 -20.06 11.76 -12.43
C PHE A 82 -20.50 10.29 -12.38
N GLU A 83 -20.96 9.74 -13.52
CA GLU A 83 -21.13 8.30 -13.69
C GLU A 83 -19.77 7.61 -13.79
N THR A 84 -19.16 7.28 -12.66
CA THR A 84 -18.08 6.29 -12.61
C THR A 84 -18.70 4.92 -12.43
N VAL A 85 -18.50 4.02 -13.41
CA VAL A 85 -18.68 2.58 -13.20
C VAL A 85 -17.86 2.22 -11.96
N ALA A 86 -18.54 1.81 -10.90
CA ALA A 86 -17.96 1.56 -9.59
C ALA A 86 -16.78 0.58 -9.71
N ALA A 87 -15.56 1.09 -9.61
CA ALA A 87 -14.39 0.30 -9.29
C ALA A 87 -14.04 0.63 -7.84
N GLY A 88 -14.57 -0.18 -6.92
CA GLY A 88 -14.47 0.05 -5.47
C GLY A 88 -15.76 0.64 -4.91
N VAL A 89 -16.67 -0.21 -4.44
CA VAL A 89 -17.88 0.25 -3.76
C VAL A 89 -17.47 0.78 -2.38
N LEU A 90 -17.53 2.10 -2.18
CA LEU A 90 -17.28 2.73 -0.88
C LEU A 90 -18.24 2.23 0.21
N HIS A 91 -19.48 1.93 -0.16
CA HIS A 91 -20.40 1.16 0.66
C HIS A 91 -20.39 -0.29 0.20
N LYS A 92 -19.39 -1.06 0.65
CA LYS A 92 -19.39 -2.51 0.43
C LYS A 92 -20.76 -3.05 0.86
N PRO A 93 -21.58 -3.62 -0.04
CA PRO A 93 -22.91 -4.06 0.34
C PRO A 93 -22.77 -5.08 1.46
N GLU A 94 -23.62 -4.99 2.49
CA GLU A 94 -23.65 -5.97 3.56
C GLU A 94 -23.73 -7.37 2.93
N GLY A 95 -22.71 -8.20 3.20
CA GLY A 95 -22.60 -9.55 2.63
C GLY A 95 -21.72 -9.70 1.38
N ALA A 96 -21.09 -8.65 0.85
CA ALA A 96 -20.05 -8.86 -0.16
C ALA A 96 -18.86 -9.60 0.46
N ALA A 97 -18.60 -10.83 -0.01
CA ALA A 97 -17.42 -11.58 0.39
C ALA A 97 -16.15 -10.77 0.06
N PRO A 98 -15.13 -10.74 0.93
CA PRO A 98 -13.82 -10.22 0.55
C PRO A 98 -13.33 -10.96 -0.70
N GLN A 99 -13.00 -10.21 -1.75
CA GLN A 99 -12.35 -10.77 -2.94
C GLN A 99 -10.85 -10.82 -2.64
N GLY A 100 -10.33 -12.04 -2.48
CA GLY A 100 -8.96 -12.26 -2.00
C GLY A 100 -8.90 -12.25 -0.48
N ALA A 101 -9.20 -13.39 0.14
CA ALA A 101 -8.80 -13.60 1.53
C ALA A 101 -7.28 -13.76 1.55
N LEU A 102 -6.60 -13.07 2.47
CA LEU A 102 -5.30 -13.54 2.94
C LEU A 102 -5.56 -14.91 3.57
N GLU A 103 -5.23 -15.98 2.85
CA GLU A 103 -5.03 -17.27 3.50
C GLU A 103 -3.88 -17.05 4.48
N ALA A 104 -4.24 -16.85 5.75
CA ALA A 104 -3.28 -16.88 6.83
C ALA A 104 -2.62 -18.27 6.75
N ALA A 105 -1.38 -18.31 6.29
CA ALA A 105 -0.58 -19.52 6.33
C ALA A 105 -0.54 -19.99 7.79
N ALA A 106 -1.11 -21.18 8.02
CA ALA A 106 -1.09 -21.89 9.28
C ALA A 106 0.34 -22.34 9.64
#